data_AF-A0A8T1SRC1-F1
#
_entry.id   AF-A0A8T1SRC1-F1
#
_cell.length_a   1.000
_cell.length_b   1.000
_cell.length_c   1.000
_cell.angle_alpha   90.00
_cell.angle_beta   90.00
_cell.angle_gamma   90.00
#
_symmetry.space_group_name_H-M   'P 1'
#
loop_
_entity.id
_entity.type
_entity.pdbx_description
1 polymer ?
#
loop_
_entity_poly.entity_id
_entity_poly.type
_entity_poly.pdbx_seq_one_letter_code
_entity_poly.pdbx_strand_id
1 'polypeptide(L)'
;MSLLWYFHTNILGPKSYDHFQFYVTDGENSCPPESFYISIRNVGKGDIVLLTKPVTLTEGDRVTLTTDVLMATDGTSKPEKLLYAVSVPPVHGQIEYINYPGVPISSYSQLDVVAQKVCYVHDNSHEASKDSFR
;
A
#
# COMPACT_ATOMS: atom_id res chain seq x y z
N MET A 1 1.18 -0.81 40.83
CA MET A 1 0.86 -1.39 39.51
C MET A 1 2.07 -1.24 38.63
N SER A 2 2.76 -2.33 38.31
CA SER A 2 3.93 -2.31 37.43
C SER A 2 3.45 -2.67 36.03
N LEU A 3 3.52 -1.73 35.08
CA LEU A 3 3.27 -2.01 33.67
C LEU A 3 4.57 -2.51 33.04
N LEU A 4 4.53 -3.71 32.44
CA LEU A 4 5.62 -4.23 31.63
C LEU A 4 5.47 -3.67 30.21
N TRP A 5 6.53 -3.03 29.69
CA TRP A 5 6.59 -2.55 28.32
C TRP A 5 7.52 -3.46 27.51
N TYR A 6 7.00 -4.05 26.43
CA TYR A 6 7.79 -4.80 25.46
C TYR A 6 8.15 -3.87 24.29
N PHE A 7 9.43 -3.77 23.94
CA PHE A 7 9.91 -3.01 22.78
C PHE A 7 10.76 -3.92 21.89
N HIS A 8 10.22 -4.28 20.72
CA HIS A 8 10.94 -5.09 19.75
C HIS A 8 11.98 -4.24 19.01
N THR A 9 13.25 -4.46 19.29
CA THR A 9 14.35 -3.91 18.48
C THR A 9 14.56 -4.84 17.29
N ASN A 10 14.25 -4.39 16.06
CA ASN A 10 14.34 -5.11 14.77
C ASN A 10 15.76 -5.60 14.39
N ILE A 11 16.56 -6.08 15.34
CA ILE A 11 17.96 -6.41 15.17
C ILE A 11 18.08 -7.94 15.30
N LEU A 12 18.17 -8.57 14.12
CA LEU A 12 18.71 -9.90 13.83
C LEU A 12 17.77 -11.12 13.93
N GLY A 13 17.28 -11.53 12.75
CA GLY A 13 17.07 -12.94 12.41
C GLY A 13 15.68 -13.31 11.90
N PRO A 14 15.54 -14.39 11.10
CA PRO A 14 14.29 -14.83 10.49
C PRO A 14 13.35 -15.54 11.48
N LYS A 15 13.42 -15.23 12.78
CA LYS A 15 12.59 -15.90 13.78
C LYS A 15 11.34 -15.06 14.03
N SER A 16 10.22 -15.59 13.53
CA SER A 16 8.86 -15.06 13.58
C SER A 16 8.23 -15.05 14.98
N TYR A 17 9.04 -15.15 16.04
CA TYR A 17 8.59 -15.10 17.41
C TYR A 17 9.71 -14.66 18.36
N ASP A 18 9.32 -13.95 19.40
CA ASP A 18 10.14 -13.62 20.57
C ASP A 18 9.51 -14.28 21.80
N HIS A 19 10.24 -14.39 22.90
CA HIS A 19 9.66 -14.89 24.15
C HIS A 19 10.40 -14.36 25.37
N PHE A 20 9.69 -14.31 26.49
CA PHE A 20 10.30 -14.11 27.80
C PHE A 20 9.80 -15.17 28.77
N GLN A 21 10.62 -15.50 29.76
CA GLN A 21 10.26 -16.40 30.85
C GLN A 21 9.94 -15.60 32.10
N PHE A 22 8.93 -16.05 32.83
CA PHE A 22 8.56 -15.47 34.10
C PHE A 22 8.15 -16.58 35.06
N TYR A 23 8.30 -16.33 36.35
CA TYR A 23 7.72 -17.15 37.39
C TYR A 23 7.03 -16.22 38.39
N VAL A 24 6.05 -16.76 39.10
CA VAL A 24 5.25 -16.04 40.09
C VAL A 24 5.60 -16.60 41.46
N THR A 25 5.83 -15.70 42.41
CA THR A 25 6.15 -16.04 43.80
C THR A 25 5.39 -15.12 44.75
N ASP A 26 5.02 -15.65 45.93
CA ASP A 26 4.47 -14.89 47.06
C ASP A 26 5.55 -14.54 48.10
N GLY A 27 6.82 -14.92 47.86
CA GLY A 27 7.95 -14.75 48.77
C GLY A 27 8.34 -16.02 49.53
N GLU A 28 7.44 -16.99 49.66
CA GLU A 28 7.73 -18.29 50.31
C GLU A 28 7.61 -19.46 49.32
N ASN A 29 6.66 -19.36 48.39
CA ASN A 29 6.40 -20.33 47.34
C ASN A 29 6.69 -19.70 45.97
N SER A 30 7.18 -20.50 45.02
CA SER A 30 7.39 -20.07 43.64
C SER A 30 6.82 -21.13 42.69
N CYS A 31 6.19 -20.69 41.60
CA CYS A 31 5.85 -21.59 40.50
C CYS A 31 7.08 -21.86 39.63
N PRO A 32 7.09 -22.96 38.85
CA PRO A 32 8.08 -23.16 37.81
C PRO A 32 8.09 -21.99 36.81
N PRO A 33 9.24 -21.67 36.18
CA PRO A 33 9.29 -20.70 35.09
C PRO A 33 8.38 -21.09 33.93
N GLU A 34 7.53 -20.17 33.52
CA GLU A 34 6.64 -20.27 32.37
C GLU A 34 7.14 -19.39 31.22
N SER A 35 6.95 -19.86 29.99
CA SER A 35 7.36 -19.12 28.79
C SER A 35 6.16 -18.41 28.16
N PHE A 36 6.28 -17.09 27.94
CA PHE A 36 5.32 -16.33 27.15
C PHE A 36 5.88 -16.08 25.75
N TYR A 37 5.19 -16.60 24.74
CA TYR A 37 5.59 -16.45 23.33
C TYR A 37 4.88 -15.26 22.67
N ILE A 38 5.64 -14.46 21.94
CA ILE A 38 5.18 -13.30 21.17
C ILE A 38 5.38 -13.62 19.69
N SER A 39 4.31 -13.74 18.90
CA SER A 39 4.43 -13.96 17.46
C SER A 39 4.63 -12.63 16.72
N ILE A 40 5.70 -12.54 15.93
CA ILE A 40 6.06 -11.33 15.16
C ILE A 40 5.88 -11.65 13.67
N ARG A 41 4.89 -11.03 13.03
CA ARG A 41 4.71 -11.12 11.59
C ARG A 41 5.62 -10.11 10.89
N ASN A 42 6.80 -10.58 10.48
CA ASN A 42 7.63 -9.82 9.54
C ASN A 42 7.12 -10.07 8.12
N VAL A 43 6.21 -9.21 7.65
CA VAL A 43 5.82 -9.19 6.24
C VAL A 43 6.95 -8.47 5.50
N GLY A 44 8.02 -9.21 5.21
CA GLY A 44 9.12 -8.69 4.40
C GLY A 44 8.58 -8.14 3.08
N LYS A 45 9.21 -7.07 2.58
CA LYS A 45 8.85 -6.48 1.29
C LYS A 45 9.15 -7.51 0.20
N GLY A 46 8.11 -8.04 -0.44
CA GLY A 46 8.24 -8.95 -1.58
C GLY A 46 8.46 -8.16 -2.88
N ASP A 47 8.44 -8.88 -3.99
CA ASP A 47 8.43 -8.25 -5.32
C ASP A 47 7.14 -7.46 -5.53
N ILE A 48 7.25 -6.36 -6.30
CA ILE A 48 6.07 -5.58 -6.69
C ILE A 48 5.33 -6.36 -7.78
N VAL A 49 4.08 -6.72 -7.49
CA VAL A 49 3.13 -7.27 -8.44
C VAL A 49 2.20 -6.16 -8.90
N LEU A 50 2.07 -5.99 -10.22
CA LEU A 50 1.20 -5.00 -10.84
C LEU A 50 0.07 -5.70 -11.61
N LEU A 51 -1.17 -5.34 -11.30
CA LEU A 51 -2.37 -5.72 -12.03
C LEU A 51 -2.91 -4.49 -12.77
N THR A 52 -3.12 -4.63 -14.08
CA THR A 52 -3.71 -3.60 -14.94
C THR A 52 -4.86 -4.19 -15.76
N LYS A 53 -5.92 -3.42 -15.95
CA LYS A 53 -6.98 -3.72 -16.90
C LYS A 53 -7.29 -2.49 -17.75
N PRO A 54 -7.63 -2.67 -19.04
CA PRO A 54 -8.04 -1.57 -19.88
C PRO A 54 -9.37 -1.00 -19.40
N VAL A 55 -9.57 0.29 -19.67
CA VAL A 55 -10.79 1.02 -19.35
C VAL A 55 -11.33 1.64 -20.62
N THR A 56 -12.65 1.66 -20.77
CA THR A 56 -13.36 2.33 -21.86
C THR A 56 -14.09 3.54 -21.33
N LEU A 57 -13.97 4.67 -22.00
CA LEU A 57 -14.72 5.89 -21.69
C LEU A 57 -15.18 6.56 -22.99
N THR A 58 -16.15 7.46 -22.87
CA THR A 58 -16.58 8.32 -23.97
C THR A 58 -15.63 9.52 -24.11
N GLU A 59 -15.49 10.05 -25.32
CA GLU A 59 -14.70 11.25 -25.56
C GLU A 59 -15.18 12.41 -24.66
N GLY A 60 -14.22 13.05 -23.98
CA GLY A 60 -14.48 14.18 -23.08
C GLY A 60 -14.87 13.81 -21.66
N ASP A 61 -15.11 12.53 -21.41
CA ASP A 61 -15.37 12.03 -20.07
C ASP A 61 -14.07 11.83 -19.28
N ARG A 62 -14.28 11.53 -17.99
CA ARG A 62 -13.22 11.10 -17.08
C ARG A 62 -13.52 9.71 -16.56
N VAL A 63 -12.47 9.00 -16.15
CA VAL A 63 -12.60 7.74 -15.43
C VAL A 63 -11.71 7.71 -14.19
N THR A 64 -12.32 7.38 -13.06
CA THR A 64 -11.62 7.20 -11.79
C THR A 64 -10.82 5.90 -11.84
N LEU A 65 -9.53 5.98 -11.45
CA LEU A 65 -8.69 4.79 -11.32
C LEU A 65 -9.03 4.10 -10.01
N THR A 66 -9.53 2.86 -10.10
CA THR A 66 -9.83 2.00 -8.95
C THR A 66 -8.89 0.81 -8.90
N THR A 67 -8.88 0.10 -7.77
CA THR A 67 -8.09 -1.13 -7.61
C THR A 67 -8.51 -2.26 -8.56
N ASP A 68 -9.69 -2.19 -9.17
CA ASP A 68 -10.13 -3.18 -10.15
C ASP A 68 -9.40 -3.05 -11.49
N VAL A 69 -8.90 -1.84 -11.79
CA VAL A 69 -8.25 -1.48 -13.07
C VAL A 69 -6.76 -1.23 -12.91
N LEU A 70 -6.30 -0.78 -11.75
CA LEU A 70 -4.89 -0.51 -11.46
C LEU A 70 -4.58 -0.83 -9.99
N MET A 71 -3.77 -1.85 -9.75
CA MET A 71 -3.38 -2.25 -8.40
C MET A 71 -1.95 -2.77 -8.37
N ALA A 72 -1.16 -2.23 -7.45
CA ALA A 72 0.17 -2.69 -7.10
C ALA A 72 0.18 -3.21 -5.66
N THR A 73 0.95 -4.26 -5.41
CA THR A 73 1.21 -4.79 -4.07
C THR A 73 2.64 -5.32 -4.00
N ASP A 74 3.33 -5.11 -2.89
CA ASP A 74 4.62 -5.72 -2.57
C ASP A 74 4.49 -6.77 -1.45
N GLY A 75 3.27 -7.26 -1.23
CA GLY A 75 2.93 -8.16 -0.13
C GLY A 75 2.81 -7.49 1.23
N THR A 76 3.21 -6.22 1.37
CA THR A 76 3.05 -5.46 2.62
C THR A 76 1.67 -4.80 2.72
N SER A 77 1.23 -4.49 3.94
CA SER A 77 -0.04 -3.78 4.19
C SER A 77 0.12 -2.25 4.21
N LYS A 78 1.02 -1.69 3.38
CA LYS A 78 1.40 -0.26 3.37
C LYS A 78 1.27 0.37 1.97
N PRO A 79 0.04 0.55 1.44
CA PRO A 79 -0.18 1.07 0.09
C PRO A 79 0.35 2.50 -0.11
N GLU A 80 0.50 3.29 0.96
CA GLU A 80 1.09 4.63 0.90
C GLU A 80 2.57 4.65 0.49
N LYS A 81 3.25 3.51 0.57
CA LYS A 81 4.68 3.36 0.21
C LYS A 81 4.91 2.88 -1.23
N LEU A 82 3.85 2.50 -1.93
CA LEU A 82 3.90 2.10 -3.34
C LEU A 82 3.54 3.31 -4.20
N LEU A 83 4.50 3.76 -5.01
CA LEU A 83 4.37 4.96 -5.84
C LEU A 83 4.32 4.58 -7.32
N TYR A 84 3.34 5.13 -8.01
CA TYR A 84 3.26 5.18 -9.46
C TYR A 84 3.98 6.43 -9.94
N ALA A 85 4.86 6.26 -10.93
CA ALA A 85 5.48 7.37 -11.65
C ALA A 85 5.09 7.26 -13.12
N VAL A 86 4.38 8.28 -13.63
CA VAL A 86 4.00 8.38 -15.03
C VAL A 86 5.22 8.90 -15.79
N SER A 87 5.94 7.99 -16.42
CA SER A 87 7.16 8.31 -17.18
C SER A 87 6.84 8.90 -18.55
N VAL A 88 5.78 8.40 -19.17
CA VAL A 88 5.23 8.89 -20.43
C VAL A 88 3.78 9.29 -20.18
N PRO A 89 3.43 10.59 -20.30
CA PRO A 89 2.06 11.04 -20.10
C PRO A 89 1.13 10.50 -21.21
N PRO A 90 -0.18 10.42 -20.94
CA PRO A 90 -1.16 10.12 -21.99
C PRO A 90 -1.09 11.15 -23.12
N VAL A 91 -1.46 10.73 -24.33
CA VAL A 91 -1.41 11.59 -25.53
C VAL A 91 -2.72 12.38 -25.71
N HIS A 92 -3.84 11.82 -25.27
CA HIS A 92 -5.20 12.30 -25.52
C HIS A 92 -5.95 12.66 -24.24
N GLY A 93 -5.18 13.05 -23.22
CA GLY A 93 -5.71 13.31 -21.90
C GLY A 93 -4.63 13.49 -20.85
N GLN A 94 -5.06 13.45 -19.60
CA GLN A 94 -4.16 13.60 -18.47
C GLN A 94 -4.61 12.78 -17.28
N ILE A 95 -3.65 12.43 -16.44
CA ILE A 95 -3.92 11.92 -15.10
C ILE A 95 -3.94 13.12 -14.15
N GLU A 96 -4.96 13.20 -13.30
CA GLU A 96 -5.11 14.28 -12.33
C GLU A 96 -5.75 13.78 -11.02
N TYR A 97 -5.67 14.59 -9.98
CA TYR A 97 -6.49 14.38 -8.79
C TYR A 97 -7.89 14.95 -8.99
N ILE A 98 -8.92 14.20 -8.59
CA ILE A 98 -10.33 14.61 -8.70
C ILE A 98 -10.58 15.98 -8.04
N ASN A 99 -9.90 16.25 -6.92
CA ASN A 99 -10.04 17.49 -6.16
C ASN A 99 -9.23 18.67 -6.72
N TYR A 100 -8.36 18.42 -7.71
CA TYR A 100 -7.54 19.43 -8.38
C TYR A 100 -7.68 19.27 -9.91
N PRO A 101 -8.90 19.46 -10.46
CA PRO A 101 -9.15 19.24 -11.87
C PRO A 101 -8.36 20.20 -12.75
N GLY A 102 -7.93 19.72 -13.91
CA GLY A 102 -7.13 20.49 -14.87
C GLY A 102 -5.63 20.53 -14.56
N VAL A 103 -5.18 19.97 -13.43
CA VAL A 103 -3.76 19.95 -13.06
C VAL A 103 -3.19 18.54 -13.27
N PRO A 104 -2.36 18.33 -14.31
CA PRO A 104 -1.77 17.02 -14.56
C PRO A 104 -0.79 16.63 -13.45
N ILE A 105 -0.80 15.35 -13.10
CA ILE A 105 0.12 14.77 -12.12
C ILE A 105 1.00 13.71 -12.77
N SER A 106 2.26 13.65 -12.33
CA SER A 106 3.24 12.65 -12.78
C SER A 106 3.50 11.55 -11.76
N SER A 107 2.95 11.65 -10.55
CA SER A 107 3.07 10.60 -9.53
C SER A 107 1.92 10.60 -8.53
N TYR A 108 1.60 9.41 -8.03
CA TYR A 108 0.57 9.16 -7.02
C TYR A 108 0.84 7.81 -6.33
N SER A 109 0.24 7.57 -5.18
CA SER A 109 0.43 6.31 -4.42
C SER A 109 -0.66 5.28 -4.70
N GLN A 110 -0.41 4.01 -4.35
CA GLN A 110 -1.46 2.99 -4.31
C GLN A 110 -2.58 3.39 -3.33
N LEU A 111 -2.26 4.10 -2.24
CA LEU A 111 -3.27 4.61 -1.32
C LEU A 111 -4.20 5.62 -2.01
N ASP A 112 -3.70 6.44 -2.94
CA ASP A 112 -4.54 7.39 -3.67
C ASP A 112 -5.52 6.70 -4.63
N VAL A 113 -5.10 5.58 -5.23
CA VAL A 113 -5.98 4.72 -6.05
C VAL A 113 -7.03 4.01 -5.17
N VAL A 114 -6.63 3.47 -4.02
CA VAL A 114 -7.55 2.87 -3.04
C VAL A 114 -8.58 3.89 -2.56
N ALA A 115 -8.15 5.13 -2.32
CA ALA A 115 -9.00 6.23 -1.92
C ALA A 115 -9.78 6.86 -3.09
N GLN A 116 -9.66 6.33 -4.31
CA GLN A 116 -10.35 6.78 -5.52
C GLN A 116 -10.14 8.27 -5.80
N LYS A 117 -8.93 8.78 -5.56
CA LYS A 117 -8.61 10.22 -5.72
C LYS A 117 -8.05 10.58 -7.08
N VAL A 118 -7.62 9.60 -7.86
CA VAL A 118 -6.92 9.79 -9.13
C VAL A 118 -7.85 9.41 -10.27
N CYS A 119 -7.86 10.21 -11.34
CA CYS A 119 -8.62 9.93 -12.54
C CYS A 119 -7.82 10.24 -13.81
N TYR A 120 -8.19 9.57 -14.89
CA TYR A 120 -7.85 9.99 -16.25
C TYR A 120 -8.96 10.87 -16.81
N VAL A 121 -8.61 11.93 -17.53
CA VAL A 121 -9.56 12.83 -18.23
C VAL A 121 -9.18 12.88 -19.70
N HIS A 122 -10.13 12.61 -20.59
CA HIS A 122 -9.94 12.73 -22.04
C HIS A 122 -10.05 14.20 -22.48
N ASP A 123 -9.16 14.64 -23.36
CA ASP A 123 -9.05 16.05 -23.78
C ASP A 123 -9.97 16.47 -24.95
N ASN A 124 -10.88 15.59 -25.38
CA ASN A 124 -11.74 15.73 -26.57
C ASN A 124 -10.99 15.74 -27.92
N SER A 125 -9.77 15.22 -27.99
CA SER A 125 -9.12 15.00 -29.29
C SER A 125 -9.86 13.91 -30.09
N HIS A 126 -10.51 14.33 -31.18
CA HIS A 126 -11.49 13.58 -31.99
C HIS A 126 -10.96 12.34 -32.76
N GLU A 127 -9.71 11.90 -32.54
CA GLU A 127 -9.07 10.87 -33.39
C GLU A 127 -8.57 9.63 -32.63
N ALA A 128 -8.80 9.53 -31.31
CA ALA A 128 -8.19 8.48 -30.50
C ALA A 128 -9.16 7.34 -30.16
N SER A 129 -9.01 6.20 -30.85
CA SER A 129 -9.69 4.95 -30.43
C SER A 129 -9.05 4.30 -29.19
N LYS A 130 -7.86 4.76 -28.77
CA LYS A 130 -7.07 4.26 -27.63
C LYS A 130 -6.12 5.34 -27.10
N ASP A 131 -5.85 5.34 -25.80
CA ASP A 131 -4.75 6.07 -25.17
C ASP A 131 -4.03 5.17 -24.13
N SER A 132 -2.79 5.51 -23.77
CA SER A 132 -2.01 4.77 -22.77
C SER A 132 -0.96 5.64 -22.09
N PHE A 133 -0.70 5.37 -20.81
CA PHE A 133 0.43 5.91 -20.06
C PHE A 133 1.31 4.76 -19.55
N ARG A 134 2.60 5.04 -19.31
CA ARG A 134 3.60 4.06 -18.85
C ARG A 134 4.37 4.53 -17.64
#